data_AF-A0A5C4TB61-F1
#
_entry.id   AF-A0A5C4TB61-F1
#
_cell.length_a   1.000
_cell.length_b   1.000
_cell.length_c   1.000
_cell.angle_alpha   90.00
_cell.angle_beta   90.00
_cell.angle_gamma   90.00
#
_symmetry.space_group_name_H-M   'P 1'
#
loop_
_entity.id
_entity.type
_entity.pdbx_description
1 polymer ?
#
loop_
_entity_poly.entity_id
_entity_poly.type
_entity_poly.pdbx_seq_one_letter_code
_entity_poly.pdbx_strand_id
1 'polypeptide(L)'
;MLRLLHHFRLSSSPLIHSRLHSLAYQASPGIVYDYMKKAHGKSRYFFGRTSKKGLRIIKKYIIICITYTTCMNTIKCSDTMSKHIDSLTGLPNNKALEKHLQERIDRDEPIALAMIDVDHFLELNERLGSEAGDEALKQLASLLQEENGTTAFRVSGDEFALAMDSVTLEQAFLGMERLRMKVEAAREAFALPNDHRLTITVGVAQFPRDGKTESALRRAASAALVSAKEIGRNQVALPPNEEMVMKSCYYPSTNVRRLKSLAEQLNKKESALLREALDDLLRKYDRSEIARKTKQSANA
;
A
#
# COMPACT_ATOMS: atom_id res chain seq x y z
N MET A 1 -29.18 16.10 -14.17
CA MET A 1 -28.59 14.75 -14.15
C MET A 1 -29.21 13.86 -15.24
N LEU A 2 -29.22 14.35 -16.48
CA LEU A 2 -29.88 13.70 -17.64
C LEU A 2 -29.01 13.80 -18.91
N ARG A 3 -27.70 14.05 -18.73
CA ARG A 3 -26.71 14.16 -19.82
C ARG A 3 -25.51 13.21 -19.71
N LEU A 4 -25.49 12.30 -18.74
CA LEU A 4 -24.39 11.35 -18.55
C LEU A 4 -24.69 9.92 -19.01
N LEU A 5 -25.92 9.62 -19.43
CA LEU A 5 -26.31 8.28 -19.89
C LEU A 5 -26.04 8.01 -21.38
N HIS A 6 -25.44 8.95 -22.12
CA HIS A 6 -25.23 8.80 -23.56
C HIS A 6 -23.82 8.35 -23.97
N HIS A 7 -22.91 8.06 -23.02
CA HIS A 7 -21.51 7.74 -23.37
C HIS A 7 -20.95 6.38 -22.95
N PHE A 8 -21.72 5.51 -22.29
CA PHE A 8 -21.27 4.15 -21.98
C PHE A 8 -21.89 3.12 -22.93
N ARG A 9 -21.62 3.28 -24.23
CA ARG A 9 -21.53 2.16 -25.17
C ARG A 9 -20.07 2.11 -25.59
N LEU A 10 -19.39 1.00 -25.25
CA LEU A 10 -18.18 0.41 -25.86
C LEU A 10 -17.23 -0.09 -24.76
N SER A 11 -17.33 -1.37 -24.40
CA SER A 11 -16.21 -2.33 -24.53
C SER A 11 -16.57 -3.67 -23.87
N SER A 12 -17.03 -4.59 -24.71
CA SER A 12 -16.51 -5.97 -24.83
C SER A 12 -16.47 -6.87 -23.59
N SER A 13 -17.41 -7.83 -23.54
CA SER A 13 -17.15 -9.29 -23.56
C SER A 13 -18.48 -10.07 -23.67
N PRO A 14 -18.81 -10.73 -24.81
CA PRO A 14 -20.17 -11.24 -25.10
C PRO A 14 -20.59 -12.53 -24.35
N LEU A 15 -19.66 -13.22 -23.68
CA LEU A 15 -19.90 -14.57 -23.16
C LEU A 15 -20.44 -14.60 -21.72
N ILE A 16 -20.18 -13.56 -20.91
CA ILE A 16 -20.73 -13.45 -19.54
C ILE A 16 -22.12 -12.79 -19.58
N HIS A 17 -22.39 -11.99 -20.61
CA HIS A 17 -23.69 -11.35 -20.78
C HIS A 17 -24.76 -12.34 -21.26
N SER A 18 -24.48 -13.31 -22.12
CA SER A 18 -25.54 -14.16 -22.70
C SER A 18 -26.27 -15.08 -21.68
N ARG A 19 -25.59 -15.50 -20.61
CA ARG A 19 -26.21 -16.31 -19.53
C ARG A 19 -26.88 -15.50 -18.42
N LEU A 20 -26.42 -14.28 -18.14
CA LEU A 20 -27.06 -13.38 -17.16
C LEU A 20 -28.18 -12.55 -17.79
N HIS A 21 -28.05 -12.20 -19.07
CA HIS A 21 -29.04 -11.46 -19.84
C HIS A 21 -30.24 -12.35 -20.18
N SER A 22 -30.08 -13.65 -20.50
CA SER A 22 -31.25 -14.51 -20.79
C SER A 22 -32.19 -14.72 -19.58
N LEU A 23 -31.65 -14.67 -18.36
CA LEU A 23 -32.42 -14.77 -17.11
C LEU A 23 -32.98 -13.41 -16.63
N ALA A 24 -32.35 -12.29 -17.01
CA ALA A 24 -32.82 -10.95 -16.65
C ALA A 24 -33.77 -10.32 -17.69
N TYR A 25 -33.69 -10.71 -18.97
CA TYR A 25 -34.42 -10.06 -20.08
C TYR A 25 -35.85 -10.56 -20.33
N GLN A 26 -36.35 -11.52 -19.54
CA GLN A 26 -37.78 -11.85 -19.53
C GLN A 26 -38.64 -10.88 -18.69
N ALA A 27 -38.03 -9.91 -18.00
CA ALA A 27 -38.74 -8.83 -17.34
C ALA A 27 -38.40 -7.49 -18.00
N SER A 28 -39.24 -7.09 -18.96
CA SER A 28 -39.13 -5.79 -19.62
C SER A 28 -39.04 -4.65 -18.59
N PRO A 29 -38.04 -3.76 -18.65
CA PRO A 29 -37.89 -2.62 -17.73
C PRO A 29 -39.14 -1.72 -17.66
N GLY A 30 -39.93 -1.69 -18.73
CA GLY A 30 -41.22 -0.99 -18.78
C GLY A 30 -42.26 -1.54 -17.81
N ILE A 31 -42.28 -2.85 -17.53
CA ILE A 31 -43.25 -3.44 -16.58
C ILE A 31 -42.93 -2.99 -15.16
N VAL A 32 -41.66 -2.92 -14.77
CA VAL A 32 -41.23 -2.51 -13.42
C VAL A 32 -41.52 -1.03 -13.17
N TYR A 33 -41.25 -0.17 -14.17
CA TYR A 33 -41.52 1.26 -14.07
C TYR A 33 -43.02 1.57 -14.07
N ASP A 34 -43.81 0.87 -14.89
CA ASP A 34 -45.26 1.08 -14.98
C ASP A 34 -46.01 0.49 -13.76
N TYR A 35 -45.46 -0.55 -13.13
CA TYR A 35 -45.96 -1.07 -11.84
C TYR A 35 -45.64 -0.12 -10.67
N MET A 36 -44.45 0.48 -10.63
CA MET A 36 -44.10 1.49 -9.63
C MET A 36 -44.99 2.73 -9.73
N LYS A 37 -45.35 3.16 -10.95
CA LYS A 37 -46.25 4.29 -11.17
C LYS A 37 -47.71 4.00 -10.77
N LYS A 38 -48.18 2.76 -10.98
CA LYS A 38 -49.51 2.30 -10.50
C LYS A 38 -49.56 2.10 -8.98
N ALA A 39 -48.47 1.70 -8.34
CA ALA A 39 -48.40 1.47 -6.90
C ALA A 39 -48.41 2.79 -6.08
N HIS A 40 -47.74 3.84 -6.58
CA HIS A 40 -47.76 5.16 -5.92
C HIS A 40 -49.12 5.89 -6.02
N GLY A 41 -49.99 5.50 -6.95
CA GLY A 41 -51.30 6.14 -7.14
C GLY A 41 -52.43 5.64 -6.23
N LYS A 42 -52.21 4.61 -5.40
CA LYS A 42 -53.25 4.05 -4.51
C LYS A 42 -52.68 3.60 -3.17
N SER A 43 -52.02 4.49 -2.44
CA SER A 43 -51.69 4.26 -1.03
C SER A 43 -52.76 4.87 -0.11
N ARG A 44 -53.96 4.30 -0.14
CA ARG A 44 -54.93 4.38 0.96
C ARG A 44 -55.60 3.02 1.03
N TYR A 45 -55.58 2.42 2.22
CA TYR A 45 -56.04 1.06 2.56
C TYR A 45 -55.11 -0.08 2.12
N PHE A 46 -54.42 -0.73 3.07
CA PHE A 46 -54.58 -2.17 3.35
C PHE A 46 -53.64 -2.63 4.48
N PHE A 47 -53.96 -2.26 5.73
CA PHE A 47 -53.55 -3.02 6.90
C PHE A 47 -54.74 -3.94 7.24
N GLY A 48 -54.80 -5.12 6.61
CA GLY A 48 -55.90 -6.06 6.84
C GLY A 48 -55.86 -7.27 5.91
N ARG A 49 -55.64 -8.46 6.50
CA ARG A 49 -55.64 -9.81 5.89
C ARG A 49 -54.61 -10.05 4.76
N THR A 50 -53.47 -10.65 5.14
CA THR A 50 -52.42 -11.08 4.21
C THR A 50 -52.90 -12.25 3.33
N SER A 51 -53.35 -11.94 2.12
CA SER A 51 -53.57 -12.92 1.05
C SER A 51 -52.26 -13.61 0.64
N LYS A 52 -52.30 -14.91 0.30
CA LYS A 52 -51.16 -15.69 -0.25
C LYS A 52 -50.44 -14.97 -1.41
N LYS A 53 -51.13 -14.07 -2.12
CA LYS A 53 -50.57 -13.23 -3.19
C LYS A 53 -49.65 -12.12 -2.67
N GLY A 54 -49.99 -11.47 -1.55
CA GLY A 54 -49.16 -10.42 -0.93
C GLY A 54 -47.84 -10.97 -0.39
N LEU A 55 -47.87 -12.17 0.19
CA LEU A 55 -46.66 -12.85 0.68
C LEU A 55 -45.70 -13.23 -0.46
N ARG A 56 -46.21 -13.55 -1.65
CA ARG A 56 -45.38 -13.81 -2.84
C ARG A 56 -44.68 -12.54 -3.33
N ILE A 57 -45.34 -11.39 -3.27
CA ILE A 57 -44.76 -10.10 -3.68
C ILE A 57 -43.64 -9.70 -2.72
N ILE A 58 -43.87 -9.80 -1.41
CA ILE A 58 -42.85 -9.51 -0.39
C ILE A 58 -41.65 -10.45 -0.53
N LYS A 59 -41.87 -11.75 -0.72
CA LYS A 59 -40.77 -12.72 -0.95
C LYS A 59 -39.95 -12.37 -2.19
N LYS A 60 -40.58 -11.96 -3.29
CA LYS A 60 -39.89 -11.59 -4.54
C LYS A 60 -39.05 -10.31 -4.36
N TYR A 61 -39.56 -9.35 -3.59
CA TYR A 61 -38.84 -8.11 -3.25
C TYR A 61 -37.59 -8.39 -2.39
N ILE A 62 -37.72 -9.24 -1.37
CA ILE A 62 -36.61 -9.65 -0.50
C ILE A 62 -35.51 -10.36 -1.29
N ILE A 63 -35.87 -11.28 -2.20
CA ILE A 63 -34.89 -12.00 -3.02
C ILE A 63 -34.09 -11.03 -3.90
N ILE A 64 -34.75 -10.04 -4.52
CA ILE A 64 -34.09 -9.05 -5.37
C ILE A 64 -33.14 -8.16 -4.55
N CYS A 65 -33.55 -7.74 -3.35
CA CYS A 65 -32.69 -6.95 -2.46
C CYS A 65 -31.48 -7.76 -1.99
N ILE A 66 -31.65 -9.04 -1.66
CA ILE A 66 -30.55 -9.92 -1.24
C ILE A 66 -29.57 -10.12 -2.39
N THR A 67 -30.04 -10.46 -3.60
CA THR A 67 -29.16 -10.70 -4.76
C THR A 67 -28.44 -9.43 -5.20
N TYR A 68 -29.08 -8.26 -5.10
CA TYR A 68 -28.43 -6.98 -5.37
C TYR A 68 -27.34 -6.69 -4.33
N THR A 69 -27.60 -6.95 -3.05
CA THR A 69 -26.64 -6.71 -1.97
C THR A 69 -25.43 -7.64 -2.07
N THR A 70 -25.64 -8.94 -2.33
CA THR A 70 -24.52 -9.89 -2.50
C THR A 70 -23.70 -9.57 -3.74
N CYS A 71 -24.33 -9.21 -4.85
CA CYS A 71 -23.63 -8.84 -6.08
C CYS A 71 -22.79 -7.55 -5.90
N MET A 72 -23.34 -6.54 -5.23
CA MET A 72 -22.61 -5.30 -4.93
C MET A 72 -21.44 -5.55 -3.98
N ASN A 73 -21.56 -6.48 -3.03
CA ASN A 73 -20.45 -6.87 -2.15
C ASN A 73 -19.37 -7.66 -2.90
N THR A 74 -19.72 -8.58 -3.81
CA THR A 74 -18.73 -9.32 -4.60
C THR A 74 -17.94 -8.39 -5.53
N ILE A 75 -18.60 -7.40 -6.15
CA ILE A 75 -17.91 -6.43 -7.02
C ILE A 75 -16.96 -5.54 -6.20
N LYS A 76 -17.37 -5.09 -5.00
CA LYS A 76 -16.49 -4.34 -4.09
C LYS A 76 -15.27 -5.15 -3.63
N CYS A 77 -15.45 -6.45 -3.35
CA CYS A 77 -14.35 -7.36 -3.00
C CYS A 77 -13.40 -7.60 -4.19
N SER A 78 -13.95 -7.66 -5.41
CA SER A 78 -13.16 -7.83 -6.64
C SER A 78 -12.27 -6.61 -6.91
N ASP A 79 -12.83 -5.41 -6.78
CA ASP A 79 -12.13 -4.14 -7.01
C ASP A 79 -11.11 -3.79 -5.91
N THR A 80 -11.25 -4.38 -4.72
CA THR A 80 -10.29 -4.18 -3.62
C THR A 80 -9.08 -5.10 -3.77
N MET A 81 -9.23 -6.33 -4.24
CA MET A 81 -8.11 -7.26 -4.42
C MET A 81 -7.08 -6.74 -5.45
N SER A 82 -7.52 -6.20 -6.60
CA SER A 82 -6.61 -5.60 -7.60
C SER A 82 -5.95 -4.29 -7.16
N LYS A 83 -6.42 -3.65 -6.08
CA LYS A 83 -5.81 -2.41 -5.55
C LYS A 83 -4.68 -2.65 -4.55
N HIS A 84 -4.48 -3.90 -4.14
CA HIS A 84 -3.53 -4.27 -3.09
C HIS A 84 -2.41 -5.18 -3.58
N ILE A 85 -2.32 -5.46 -4.88
CA ILE A 85 -1.31 -6.32 -5.48
C ILE A 85 -0.51 -5.52 -6.51
N ASP A 86 0.79 -5.78 -6.57
CA ASP A 86 1.71 -5.27 -7.56
C ASP A 86 1.64 -6.09 -8.85
N SER A 87 1.51 -5.41 -10.00
CA SER A 87 1.26 -6.06 -11.30
C SER A 87 2.47 -6.78 -11.89
N LEU A 88 3.70 -6.47 -11.45
CA LEU A 88 4.91 -7.09 -11.98
C LEU A 88 5.26 -8.36 -11.22
N THR A 89 5.22 -8.27 -9.88
CA THR A 89 5.72 -9.31 -8.97
C THR A 89 4.61 -10.18 -8.38
N GLY A 90 3.35 -9.73 -8.45
CA GLY A 90 2.23 -10.41 -7.79
C GLY A 90 2.23 -10.29 -6.27
N LEU A 91 3.19 -9.57 -5.69
CA LEU A 91 3.23 -9.32 -4.24
C LEU A 91 2.17 -8.30 -3.81
N PRO A 92 1.69 -8.39 -2.57
CA PRO A 92 0.97 -7.29 -1.94
C PRO A 92 1.75 -5.96 -2.02
N ASN A 93 1.05 -4.85 -2.29
CA ASN A 93 1.68 -3.55 -2.49
C ASN A 93 1.82 -2.73 -1.20
N ASN A 94 2.42 -1.53 -1.29
CA ASN A 94 2.61 -0.64 -0.14
C ASN A 94 1.34 -0.34 0.68
N LYS A 95 0.16 -0.25 0.05
CA LYS A 95 -1.09 -0.04 0.79
C LYS A 95 -1.50 -1.27 1.59
N ALA A 96 -1.19 -2.46 1.08
CA ALA A 96 -1.41 -3.70 1.82
C ALA A 96 -0.47 -3.81 3.02
N LEU A 97 0.80 -3.38 2.86
CA LEU A 97 1.77 -3.31 3.95
C LEU A 97 1.29 -2.38 5.07
N GLU A 98 0.91 -1.15 4.73
CA GLU A 98 0.41 -0.16 5.71
C GLU A 98 -0.76 -0.73 6.52
N LYS A 99 -1.72 -1.36 5.84
CA LYS A 99 -2.87 -2.00 6.50
C LYS A 99 -2.43 -3.15 7.42
N HIS A 100 -1.55 -4.03 6.95
CA HIS A 100 -1.07 -5.18 7.72
C HIS A 100 -0.32 -4.75 8.99
N LEU A 101 0.56 -3.74 8.88
CA LEU A 101 1.26 -3.18 10.05
C LEU A 101 0.29 -2.53 11.02
N GLN A 102 -0.65 -1.72 10.53
CA GLN A 102 -1.63 -1.04 11.38
C GLN A 102 -2.49 -2.04 12.17
N GLU A 103 -2.93 -3.13 11.54
CA GLU A 103 -3.71 -4.18 12.21
C GLU A 103 -2.96 -4.83 13.38
N ARG A 104 -1.64 -5.03 13.27
CA ARG A 104 -0.81 -5.63 14.34
C ARG A 104 -0.52 -4.63 15.45
N ILE A 105 -0.24 -3.39 15.08
CA ILE A 105 -0.01 -2.28 16.02
C ILE A 105 -1.27 -1.98 16.84
N ASP A 106 -2.44 -1.96 16.21
CA ASP A 106 -3.72 -1.73 16.91
C ASP A 106 -4.06 -2.84 17.90
N ARG A 107 -3.55 -4.05 17.66
CA ARG A 107 -3.67 -5.20 18.58
C ARG A 107 -2.54 -5.28 19.61
N ASP A 108 -1.60 -4.34 19.61
CA ASP A 108 -0.40 -4.32 20.45
C ASP A 108 0.42 -5.62 20.34
N GLU A 109 0.46 -6.20 19.14
CA GLU A 109 1.17 -7.45 18.86
C GLU A 109 2.58 -7.18 18.31
N PRO A 110 3.63 -7.83 18.83
CA PRO A 110 4.98 -7.68 18.31
C PRO A 110 5.07 -8.06 16.83
N ILE A 111 5.65 -7.16 16.04
CA ILE A 111 5.89 -7.35 14.61
C ILE A 111 7.25 -6.76 14.25
N ALA A 112 8.06 -7.53 13.53
CA ALA A 112 9.30 -7.04 12.93
C ALA A 112 9.07 -6.70 11.46
N LEU A 113 9.62 -5.57 11.03
CA LEU A 113 9.57 -5.06 9.66
C LEU A 113 10.99 -5.01 9.11
N ALA A 114 11.22 -5.69 8.00
CA ALA A 114 12.43 -5.57 7.21
C ALA A 114 12.12 -4.78 5.93
N MET A 115 12.82 -3.66 5.72
CA MET A 115 12.84 -2.93 4.45
C MET A 115 14.04 -3.42 3.64
N ILE A 116 13.81 -3.82 2.40
CA ILE A 116 14.79 -4.45 1.52
C ILE A 116 14.94 -3.61 0.25
N ASP A 117 16.16 -3.43 -0.22
CA ASP A 117 16.47 -2.73 -1.46
C ASP A 117 17.48 -3.51 -2.27
N VAL A 118 17.30 -3.54 -3.59
CA VAL A 118 18.23 -4.20 -4.51
C VAL A 118 19.40 -3.27 -4.80
N ASP A 119 20.60 -3.72 -4.46
CA ASP A 119 21.79 -2.91 -4.66
C ASP A 119 22.09 -2.70 -6.15
N HIS A 120 22.44 -1.47 -6.51
CA HIS A 120 22.84 -1.10 -7.88
C HIS A 120 21.78 -1.43 -8.96
N PHE A 121 20.49 -1.44 -8.61
CA PHE A 121 19.41 -1.78 -9.55
C PHE A 121 19.31 -0.84 -10.76
N LEU A 122 19.62 0.45 -10.59
CA LEU A 122 19.66 1.38 -11.72
C LEU A 122 20.76 0.99 -12.72
N GLU A 123 21.97 0.68 -12.24
CA GLU A 123 23.10 0.25 -13.08
C GLU A 123 22.80 -1.08 -13.78
N LEU A 124 22.08 -1.98 -13.10
CA LEU A 124 21.59 -3.23 -13.69
C LEU A 124 20.69 -2.95 -14.90
N ASN A 125 19.70 -2.07 -14.74
CA ASN A 125 18.78 -1.69 -15.81
C ASN A 125 19.47 -0.95 -16.95
N GLU A 126 20.39 -0.05 -16.65
CA GLU A 126 21.14 0.68 -17.67
C GLU A 126 22.00 -0.25 -18.52
N ARG A 127 22.54 -1.32 -17.92
CA ARG A 127 23.45 -2.24 -18.60
C ARG A 127 22.75 -3.37 -19.32
N LEU A 128 21.67 -3.91 -18.74
CA LEU A 128 21.00 -5.12 -19.23
C LEU A 128 19.60 -4.87 -19.80
N GLY A 129 19.11 -3.64 -19.69
CA GLY A 129 17.75 -3.26 -20.09
C GLY A 129 16.72 -3.51 -19.00
N SER A 130 15.57 -2.83 -19.13
CA SER A 130 14.47 -2.89 -18.17
C SER A 130 13.86 -4.29 -18.04
N GLU A 131 13.85 -5.09 -19.11
CA GLU A 131 13.34 -6.47 -19.06
C GLU A 131 14.16 -7.34 -18.12
N ALA A 132 15.49 -7.19 -18.11
CA ALA A 132 16.35 -7.94 -17.21
C ALA A 132 16.16 -7.54 -15.74
N GLY A 133 15.95 -6.24 -15.47
CA GLY A 133 15.61 -5.78 -14.12
C GLY A 133 14.24 -6.28 -13.66
N ASP A 134 13.24 -6.25 -14.54
CA ASP A 134 11.90 -6.76 -14.24
C ASP A 134 11.92 -8.26 -13.90
N GLU A 135 12.69 -9.06 -14.63
CA GLU A 135 12.89 -10.48 -14.30
C GLU A 135 13.63 -10.66 -12.98
N ALA A 136 14.68 -9.87 -12.71
CA ALA A 136 15.38 -9.91 -11.43
C ALA A 136 14.45 -9.61 -10.25
N LEU A 137 13.54 -8.63 -10.39
CA LEU A 137 12.55 -8.29 -9.36
C LEU A 137 11.50 -9.41 -9.17
N LYS A 138 11.04 -10.06 -10.24
CA LYS A 138 10.11 -11.20 -10.14
C LYS A 138 10.73 -12.38 -9.40
N GLN A 139 11.99 -12.67 -9.68
CA GLN A 139 12.67 -13.76 -9.01
C GLN A 139 12.99 -13.46 -7.56
N LEU A 140 13.41 -12.23 -7.27
CA LEU A 140 13.56 -11.80 -5.88
C LEU A 140 12.22 -11.95 -5.15
N ALA A 141 11.12 -11.51 -5.75
CA ALA A 141 9.79 -11.71 -5.18
C ALA A 141 9.46 -13.19 -4.89
N SER A 142 9.82 -14.11 -5.80
CA SER A 142 9.64 -15.56 -5.57
C SER A 142 10.46 -16.04 -4.37
N LEU A 143 11.73 -15.65 -4.27
CA LEU A 143 12.60 -16.01 -3.14
C LEU A 143 12.07 -15.45 -1.82
N LEU A 144 11.54 -14.23 -1.83
CA LEU A 144 10.93 -13.60 -0.65
C LEU A 144 9.65 -14.33 -0.21
N GLN A 145 8.85 -14.84 -1.14
CA GLN A 145 7.63 -15.60 -0.84
C GLN A 145 7.91 -16.98 -0.24
N GLU A 146 9.04 -17.60 -0.58
CA GLU A 146 9.45 -18.90 -0.04
C GLU A 146 9.93 -18.81 1.43
N GLU A 147 10.18 -17.60 1.94
CA GLU A 147 10.63 -17.40 3.31
C GLU A 147 9.45 -17.55 4.29
N ASN A 148 9.35 -18.75 4.87
CA ASN A 148 8.28 -19.14 5.79
C ASN A 148 8.15 -18.20 7.00
N GLY A 149 6.91 -17.94 7.41
CA GLY A 149 6.61 -17.09 8.57
C GLY A 149 6.78 -15.59 8.30
N THR A 150 6.95 -15.21 7.03
CA THR A 150 7.01 -13.82 6.60
C THR A 150 5.92 -13.52 5.58
N THR A 151 5.47 -12.26 5.54
CA THR A 151 4.63 -11.77 4.44
C THR A 151 5.45 -10.78 3.62
N ALA A 152 5.63 -11.06 2.34
CA ALA A 152 6.38 -10.22 1.42
C ALA A 152 5.50 -9.17 0.75
N PHE A 153 6.05 -7.96 0.59
CA PHE A 153 5.39 -6.82 -0.03
C PHE A 153 6.35 -6.13 -1.01
N ARG A 154 5.81 -5.56 -2.09
CA ARG A 154 6.54 -4.61 -2.93
C ARG A 154 6.10 -3.19 -2.62
N VAL A 155 7.04 -2.34 -2.23
CA VAL A 155 6.75 -0.98 -1.77
C VAL A 155 6.76 -0.01 -2.95
N SER A 156 7.87 0.05 -3.67
CA SER A 156 8.04 0.89 -4.86
C SER A 156 9.25 0.41 -5.64
N GLY A 157 9.27 0.52 -6.98
CA GLY A 157 10.46 0.23 -7.79
C GLY A 157 11.18 -1.09 -7.43
N ASP A 158 12.35 -0.96 -6.84
CA ASP A 158 13.28 -1.99 -6.33
C ASP A 158 13.24 -2.21 -4.81
N GLU A 159 12.32 -1.53 -4.12
CA GLU A 159 12.10 -1.65 -2.68
C GLU A 159 11.02 -2.69 -2.35
N PHE A 160 11.38 -3.61 -1.46
CA PHE A 160 10.51 -4.63 -0.89
C PHE A 160 10.42 -4.47 0.62
N ALA A 161 9.41 -5.11 1.21
CA ALA A 161 9.31 -5.24 2.65
C ALA A 161 8.91 -6.66 3.04
N LEU A 162 9.45 -7.15 4.15
CA LEU A 162 8.98 -8.36 4.82
C LEU A 162 8.42 -8.00 6.19
N ALA A 163 7.18 -8.43 6.45
CA ALA A 163 6.59 -8.41 7.77
C ALA A 163 6.76 -9.79 8.44
N MET A 164 7.28 -9.80 9.66
CA MET A 164 7.55 -11.00 10.45
C MET A 164 6.75 -10.93 11.74
N ASP A 165 5.74 -11.80 11.82
CA ASP A 165 4.75 -11.81 12.89
C ASP A 165 5.26 -12.58 14.11
N SER A 166 5.15 -11.96 15.30
CA SER A 166 5.48 -12.62 16.57
C SER A 166 6.94 -13.10 16.68
N VAL A 167 7.86 -12.41 15.99
CA VAL A 167 9.30 -12.72 15.97
C VAL A 167 10.08 -11.68 16.79
N THR A 168 11.11 -12.13 17.52
CA THR A 168 12.04 -11.23 18.22
C THR A 168 12.93 -10.47 17.23
N LEU A 169 13.50 -9.33 17.64
CA LEU A 169 14.38 -8.55 16.76
C LEU A 169 15.59 -9.37 16.32
N GLU A 170 16.16 -10.16 17.22
CA GLU A 170 17.33 -11.01 16.96
C GLU A 170 17.01 -12.12 15.95
N GLN A 171 15.85 -12.76 16.09
CA GLN A 171 15.39 -13.76 15.13
C GLN A 171 15.11 -13.15 13.76
N ALA A 172 14.50 -11.96 13.72
CA ALA A 172 14.26 -11.23 12.48
C ALA A 172 15.59 -10.88 11.79
N PHE A 173 16.56 -10.35 12.54
CA PHE A 173 17.89 -10.03 12.04
C PHE A 173 18.59 -11.26 11.45
N LEU A 174 18.62 -12.37 12.19
CA LEU A 174 19.24 -13.63 11.73
C LEU A 174 18.52 -14.22 10.50
N GLY A 175 17.18 -14.12 10.46
CA GLY A 175 16.38 -14.53 9.30
C GLY A 175 16.73 -13.72 8.07
N MET A 176 16.83 -12.39 8.21
CA MET A 176 17.21 -11.50 7.11
C MET A 176 18.65 -11.71 6.64
N GLU A 177 19.58 -12.04 7.53
CA GLU A 177 20.96 -12.33 7.13
C GLU A 177 21.04 -13.63 6.33
N ARG A 178 20.26 -14.65 6.71
CA ARG A 178 20.13 -15.89 5.93
C ARG A 178 19.53 -15.61 4.56
N LEU A 179 18.48 -14.81 4.50
CA LEU A 179 17.84 -14.41 3.25
C LEU A 179 18.81 -13.64 2.34
N ARG A 180 19.56 -12.67 2.89
CA ARG A 180 20.60 -11.93 2.16
C ARG A 180 21.63 -12.86 1.55
N MET A 181 22.16 -13.81 2.33
CA MET A 181 23.10 -14.81 1.83
C MET A 181 22.48 -15.71 0.75
N LYS A 182 21.22 -16.12 0.89
CA LYS A 182 20.50 -16.89 -0.14
C LYS A 182 20.41 -16.12 -1.45
N VAL A 183 20.04 -14.83 -1.39
CA VAL A 183 19.93 -13.96 -2.57
C VAL A 183 21.30 -13.79 -3.24
N GLU A 184 22.35 -13.52 -2.46
CA GLU A 184 23.72 -13.40 -2.99
C GLU A 184 24.22 -14.71 -3.65
N ALA A 185 23.84 -15.86 -3.09
CA ALA A 185 24.19 -17.18 -3.61
C ALA A 185 23.38 -17.60 -4.85
N ALA A 186 22.19 -17.04 -5.05
CA ALA A 186 21.26 -17.40 -6.13
C ALA A 186 21.66 -16.84 -7.50
N ARG A 187 22.96 -16.87 -7.84
CA ARG A 187 23.51 -16.33 -9.10
C ARG A 187 22.84 -16.93 -10.34
N GLU A 188 22.56 -18.23 -10.30
CA GLU A 188 21.95 -18.97 -11.42
C GLU A 188 20.44 -18.71 -11.55
N ALA A 189 19.77 -18.35 -10.45
CA ALA A 189 18.35 -18.01 -10.50
C ALA A 189 18.17 -16.78 -11.38
N PHE A 190 18.90 -15.69 -11.07
CA PHE A 190 18.74 -14.37 -11.67
C PHE A 190 19.04 -14.27 -13.18
N ALA A 191 19.50 -15.35 -13.81
CA ALA A 191 19.83 -15.42 -15.25
C ALA A 191 20.67 -14.21 -15.73
N LEU A 192 21.49 -13.66 -14.84
CA LEU A 192 22.31 -12.48 -15.11
C LEU A 192 23.55 -12.89 -15.93
N PRO A 193 24.02 -12.06 -16.88
CA PRO A 193 25.24 -12.34 -17.62
C PRO A 193 26.43 -12.55 -16.68
N ASN A 194 27.32 -13.47 -17.09
CA ASN A 194 28.47 -13.93 -16.33
C ASN A 194 29.22 -12.76 -15.68
N ASP A 195 29.29 -12.81 -14.34
CA ASP A 195 29.86 -11.85 -13.37
C ASP A 195 28.93 -10.87 -12.65
N HIS A 196 27.61 -10.84 -12.92
CA HIS A 196 26.71 -10.09 -12.04
C HIS A 196 26.15 -10.91 -10.89
N ARG A 197 26.19 -10.30 -9.69
CA ARG A 197 25.58 -10.80 -8.46
C ARG A 197 24.53 -9.79 -8.06
N LEU A 198 23.31 -10.27 -7.85
CA LEU A 198 22.28 -9.46 -7.22
C LEU A 198 22.52 -9.53 -5.71
N THR A 199 22.75 -8.39 -5.08
CA THR A 199 22.83 -8.27 -3.63
C THR A 199 21.69 -7.39 -3.14
N ILE A 200 21.31 -7.60 -1.89
CA ILE A 200 20.28 -6.80 -1.24
C ILE A 200 20.83 -6.20 0.04
N THR A 201 20.38 -4.98 0.32
CA THR A 201 20.60 -4.33 1.61
C THR A 201 19.29 -4.33 2.38
N VAL A 202 19.36 -4.62 3.69
CA VAL A 202 18.17 -4.78 4.53
C VAL A 202 18.27 -3.92 5.79
N GLY A 203 17.20 -3.21 6.12
CA GLY A 203 17.01 -2.52 7.39
C GLY A 203 15.88 -3.15 8.20
N VAL A 204 16.15 -3.61 9.41
CA VAL A 204 15.17 -4.32 10.26
C VAL A 204 14.83 -3.49 11.49
N ALA A 205 13.54 -3.29 11.76
CA ALA A 205 13.04 -2.66 12.98
C ALA A 205 11.88 -3.47 13.58
N GLN A 206 11.60 -3.31 14.87
CA GLN A 206 10.56 -4.06 15.57
C GLN A 206 9.60 -3.14 16.33
N PHE A 207 8.29 -3.41 16.22
CA PHE A 207 7.27 -2.84 17.09
C PHE A 207 7.14 -3.67 18.38
N PRO A 208 7.02 -3.05 19.56
CA PRO A 208 6.97 -1.60 19.81
C PRO A 208 8.34 -0.94 20.08
N ARG A 209 9.45 -1.69 20.02
CA ARG A 209 10.81 -1.26 20.39
C ARG A 209 11.27 0.00 19.65
N ASP A 210 11.20 -0.03 18.34
CA ASP A 210 11.81 0.98 17.44
C ASP A 210 10.80 2.01 16.92
N GLY A 211 9.53 1.85 17.30
CA GLY A 211 8.45 2.73 16.88
C GLY A 211 7.11 2.24 17.41
N LYS A 212 6.29 3.16 17.90
CA LYS A 212 4.95 2.88 18.46
C LYS A 212 3.80 3.08 17.46
N THR A 213 4.10 3.54 16.26
CA THR A 213 3.14 3.77 15.18
C THR A 213 3.70 3.18 13.90
N GLU A 214 2.82 2.87 12.93
CA GLU A 214 3.22 2.37 11.61
C GLU A 214 4.30 3.26 10.98
N SER A 215 4.05 4.57 11.02
CA SER A 215 4.97 5.55 10.44
C SER A 215 6.33 5.60 11.15
N ALA A 216 6.36 5.40 12.47
CA ALA A 216 7.59 5.39 13.26
C ALA A 216 8.39 4.12 12.99
N LEU A 217 7.72 2.96 13.00
CA LEU A 217 8.34 1.67 12.69
C LEU A 217 8.94 1.66 11.28
N ARG A 218 8.19 2.11 10.28
CA ARG A 218 8.67 2.20 8.90
C ARG A 218 9.86 3.15 8.79
N ARG A 219 9.81 4.32 9.45
CA ARG A 219 10.95 5.25 9.47
C ARG A 219 12.19 4.62 10.11
N ALA A 220 12.05 3.86 11.19
CA ALA A 220 13.17 3.18 11.84
C ALA A 220 13.80 2.13 10.91
N ALA A 221 12.99 1.29 10.27
CA ALA A 221 13.47 0.30 9.29
C ALA A 221 14.16 0.98 8.08
N SER A 222 13.57 2.06 7.53
CA SER A 222 14.19 2.82 6.45
C SER A 222 15.49 3.53 6.88
N ALA A 223 15.57 4.00 8.12
CA ALA A 223 16.80 4.60 8.67
C ALA A 223 17.92 3.56 8.77
N ALA A 224 17.60 2.35 9.23
CA ALA A 224 18.53 1.22 9.26
C ALA A 224 19.02 0.85 7.86
N LEU A 225 18.09 0.75 6.90
CA LEU A 225 18.40 0.45 5.49
C LEU A 225 19.38 1.47 4.89
N VAL A 226 19.12 2.76 5.11
CA VAL A 226 20.03 3.81 4.61
C VAL A 226 21.40 3.73 5.30
N SER A 227 21.46 3.46 6.60
CA SER A 227 22.73 3.25 7.30
C SER A 227 23.51 2.07 6.71
N ALA A 228 22.84 0.97 6.37
CA ALA A 228 23.47 -0.18 5.74
C ALA A 228 24.00 0.14 4.33
N LYS A 229 23.27 0.96 3.55
CA LYS A 229 23.77 1.43 2.24
C LYS A 229 25.02 2.30 2.37
N GLU A 230 25.09 3.16 3.40
CA GLU A 230 26.24 4.02 3.66
C GLU A 230 27.50 3.24 4.10
N ILE A 231 27.33 2.15 4.85
CA ILE A 231 28.46 1.37 5.40
C ILE A 231 29.08 0.43 4.34
N GLY A 232 28.38 0.14 3.24
CA GLY A 232 28.92 -0.68 2.16
C GLY A 232 27.91 -1.56 1.41
N ARG A 233 26.60 -1.43 1.67
CA ARG A 233 25.54 -2.29 1.10
C ARG A 233 25.74 -3.78 1.43
N ASN A 234 24.96 -4.66 0.80
CA ASN A 234 25.00 -6.12 0.99
C ASN A 234 25.08 -6.55 2.47
N GLN A 235 24.23 -5.97 3.31
CA GLN A 235 24.20 -6.26 4.75
C GLN A 235 22.84 -5.96 5.36
N VAL A 236 22.62 -6.54 6.54
CA VAL A 236 21.47 -6.25 7.40
C VAL A 236 21.89 -5.27 8.48
N ALA A 237 21.11 -4.21 8.69
CA ALA A 237 21.30 -3.29 9.81
C ALA A 237 20.05 -3.13 10.67
N LEU A 238 20.27 -2.77 11.92
CA LEU A 238 19.24 -2.37 12.88
C LEU A 238 19.22 -0.84 12.98
N PRO A 239 18.07 -0.23 13.36
CA PRO A 239 18.03 1.19 13.64
C PRO A 239 19.00 1.51 14.79
N PRO A 240 19.74 2.62 14.70
CA PRO A 240 20.54 3.06 15.83
C PRO A 240 19.62 3.27 17.04
N ASN A 241 20.01 2.77 18.22
CA ASN A 241 19.23 2.99 19.44
C ASN A 241 18.99 4.50 19.61
N GLU A 242 17.72 4.90 19.73
CA GLU A 242 17.33 6.27 20.09
C GLU A 242 17.57 6.58 21.58
N GLU A 243 18.40 5.78 22.28
CA GLU A 243 18.87 6.12 23.63
C GLU A 243 19.75 7.38 23.55
N MET A 244 19.11 8.52 23.81
CA MET A 244 19.68 9.77 24.34
C MET A 244 21.12 10.05 23.88
N VAL A 245 21.26 10.64 22.68
CA VAL A 245 22.32 11.65 22.53
C VAL A 245 21.89 12.84 23.39
N MET A 246 22.81 13.36 24.21
CA MET A 246 22.59 14.38 25.25
C MET A 246 21.58 15.48 24.86
N LYS A 247 20.92 16.07 25.88
CA LYS A 247 19.86 17.11 25.82
C LYS A 247 20.08 18.31 24.87
N SER A 248 21.22 18.42 24.19
CA SER A 248 21.51 19.43 23.18
C SER A 248 21.12 19.07 21.73
N CYS A 249 20.69 17.84 21.42
CA CYS A 249 20.35 17.45 20.03
C CYS A 249 18.96 16.79 19.92
N TYR A 250 17.95 17.55 19.50
CA TYR A 250 16.56 17.10 19.26
C TYR A 250 16.38 16.29 17.95
N TYR A 251 17.46 15.92 17.26
CA TYR A 251 17.40 15.33 15.92
C TYR A 251 18.01 13.93 15.90
N PRO A 252 17.38 12.94 15.21
CA PRO A 252 17.97 11.64 14.97
C PRO A 252 19.36 11.76 14.34
N SER A 253 20.30 10.89 14.73
CA SER A 253 21.69 10.89 14.23
C SER A 253 21.77 10.73 12.72
N THR A 254 20.83 10.00 12.13
CA THR A 254 20.67 9.82 10.68
C THR A 254 20.33 11.14 9.98
N ASN A 255 19.42 11.94 10.54
CA ASN A 255 19.05 13.24 9.98
C ASN A 255 20.22 14.23 10.06
N VAL A 256 20.98 14.21 11.17
CA VAL A 256 22.19 15.04 11.32
C VAL A 256 23.24 14.66 10.28
N ARG A 257 23.45 13.36 10.04
CA ARG A 257 24.38 12.88 9.02
C ARG A 257 23.96 13.24 7.60
N ARG A 258 22.66 13.09 7.27
CA ARG A 258 22.11 13.52 5.96
C ARG A 258 22.25 15.02 5.75
N LEU A 259 21.96 15.82 6.77
CA LEU A 259 22.14 17.27 6.72
C LEU A 259 23.59 17.64 6.43
N LYS A 260 24.54 16.96 7.06
CA LYS A 260 25.97 17.15 6.82
C LYS A 260 26.35 16.80 5.37
N SER A 261 25.92 15.64 4.87
CA SER A 261 26.18 15.24 3.48
C SER A 261 25.59 16.24 2.47
N LEU A 262 24.37 16.72 2.72
CA LEU A 262 23.72 17.73 1.89
C LEU A 262 24.46 19.07 1.93
N ALA A 263 24.96 19.47 3.10
CA ALA A 263 25.76 20.69 3.28
C ALA A 263 27.07 20.64 2.47
N GLU A 264 27.76 19.49 2.50
CA GLU A 264 28.98 19.24 1.71
C GLU A 264 28.70 19.30 0.20
N GLN A 265 27.64 18.63 -0.28
CA GLN A 265 27.24 18.64 -1.70
C GLN A 265 26.92 20.04 -2.22
N LEU A 266 26.24 20.85 -1.41
CA LEU A 266 25.84 22.21 -1.77
C LEU A 266 26.91 23.26 -1.46
N ASN A 267 28.07 22.84 -0.92
CA ASN A 267 29.12 23.73 -0.40
C ASN A 267 28.56 24.85 0.50
N LYS A 268 27.61 24.49 1.37
CA LYS A 268 26.94 25.36 2.34
C LYS A 268 27.23 24.86 3.76
N LYS A 269 27.10 25.73 4.76
CA LYS A 269 27.11 25.31 6.18
C LYS A 269 25.77 24.70 6.57
N GLU A 270 25.75 23.73 7.47
CA GLU A 270 24.51 23.11 7.98
C GLU A 270 23.54 24.15 8.55
N SER A 271 24.09 25.15 9.26
CA SER A 271 23.31 26.27 9.81
C SER A 271 22.59 27.09 8.74
N ALA A 272 23.11 27.17 7.52
CA ALA A 272 22.48 27.90 6.42
C ALA A 272 21.27 27.13 5.88
N LEU A 273 21.42 25.80 5.71
CA LEU A 273 20.32 24.92 5.29
C LEU A 273 19.20 24.88 6.33
N LEU A 274 19.54 24.88 7.62
CA LEU A 274 18.53 24.91 8.68
C LEU A 274 17.73 26.23 8.69
N ARG A 275 18.36 27.37 8.40
CA ARG A 275 17.65 28.65 8.25
C ARG A 275 16.74 28.64 7.02
N GLU A 276 17.25 28.15 5.88
CA GLU A 276 16.47 28.02 4.64
C GLU A 276 15.23 27.16 4.87
N ALA A 277 15.37 26.00 5.54
CA ALA A 277 14.26 25.13 5.90
C ALA A 277 13.26 25.80 6.86
N LEU A 278 13.73 26.59 7.82
CA LEU A 278 12.86 27.34 8.75
C LEU A 278 12.07 28.43 8.02
N ASP A 279 12.72 29.19 7.14
CA ASP A 279 12.08 30.24 6.33
C ASP A 279 10.99 29.64 5.42
N ASP A 280 11.26 28.50 4.80
CA ASP A 280 10.29 27.78 3.97
C ASP A 280 9.11 27.26 4.79
N LEU A 281 9.37 26.80 6.01
CA LEU A 281 8.32 26.35 6.92
C LEU A 281 7.44 27.53 7.34
N LEU A 282 8.01 28.66 7.74
CA LEU A 282 7.26 29.87 8.09
C LEU A 282 6.43 30.38 6.91
N ARG A 283 7.03 30.46 5.72
CA ARG A 283 6.31 30.83 4.48
C ARG A 283 5.12 29.92 4.18
N LYS A 284 5.28 28.61 4.40
CA LYS A 284 4.23 27.61 4.18
C LYS A 284 3.02 27.86 5.10
N TYR A 285 3.26 28.22 6.37
CA TYR A 285 2.19 28.40 7.35
C TYR A 285 1.62 29.82 7.36
N ASP A 286 2.41 30.86 7.10
CA ASP A 286 1.91 32.25 6.97
C ASP A 286 0.88 32.37 5.83
N ARG A 287 1.15 31.75 4.67
CA ARG A 287 0.17 31.70 3.57
C ARG A 287 -1.11 30.96 3.96
N SER A 288 -1.01 29.95 4.83
CA SER A 288 -2.16 29.17 5.28
C SER A 288 -3.04 29.93 6.29
N GLU A 289 -2.43 30.77 7.14
CA GLU A 289 -3.14 31.67 8.05
C GLU A 289 -3.85 32.80 7.28
N ILE A 290 -3.17 33.40 6.29
CA ILE A 290 -3.77 34.42 5.43
C ILE A 290 -4.98 33.83 4.68
N ALA A 291 -4.84 32.65 4.08
CA ALA A 291 -5.94 31.98 3.40
C ALA A 291 -7.13 31.61 4.33
N ARG A 292 -6.87 31.35 5.62
CA ARG A 292 -7.92 31.13 6.64
C ARG A 292 -8.62 32.43 7.03
N LYS A 293 -7.87 33.52 7.25
CA LYS A 293 -8.44 34.85 7.56
C LYS A 293 -9.30 35.38 6.42
N THR A 294 -8.86 35.25 5.17
CA THR A 294 -9.66 35.69 4.00
C THR A 294 -10.95 34.88 3.84
N LYS A 295 -10.96 33.59 4.19
CA LYS A 295 -12.19 32.76 4.16
C LYS A 295 -13.16 33.08 5.31
N GLN A 296 -12.66 33.46 6.48
CA GLN A 296 -13.52 33.88 7.59
C GLN A 296 -14.15 35.26 7.35
N SER A 297 -13.41 36.21 6.76
CA SER A 297 -13.95 37.53 6.39
C SER A 297 -14.90 37.52 5.18
N ALA A 298 -14.92 36.45 4.38
CA ALA A 298 -15.85 36.31 3.26
C ALA A 298 -17.17 35.60 3.64
N ASN A 299 -17.23 34.99 4.84
CA ASN A 299 -18.40 34.27 5.36
C ASN A 299 -19.07 34.99 6.55
N ALA A 300 -18.60 36.19 6.90
CA ALA A 300 -19.21 37.10 7.88
C ALA A 300 -19.74 38.33 7.15
#